data_AF-A0A3D2IKC9-F1
#
_entry.id   AF-A0A3D2IKC9-F1
#
_cell.length_a   1.000
_cell.length_b   1.000
_cell.length_c   1.000
_cell.angle_alpha   90.00
_cell.angle_beta   90.00
_cell.angle_gamma   90.00
#
_symmetry.space_group_name_H-M   'P 1'
#
loop_
_entity.id
_entity.type
_entity.pdbx_description
1 polymer ?
#
loop_
_entity_poly.entity_id
_entity_poly.type
_entity_poly.pdbx_seq_one_letter_code
_entity_poly.pdbx_strand_id
1 'polypeptide(L)'
;MIFPKKWKDYELIDHGNTRKLERFGTVILDRPQPSVIWKKSLPDSEWNKANASFYENKNQKGSWDKPLTDWQLSYPFGDSEIKFKLSQGS
;
A
#
# COMPACT_ATOMS: atom_id res chain seq x y z
N MET A 1 15.85 -14.92 1.31
CA MET A 1 14.72 -13.97 1.42
C MET A 1 13.43 -14.76 1.27
N ILE A 2 12.51 -14.67 2.23
CA ILE A 2 11.26 -15.45 2.25
C ILE A 2 10.11 -14.48 1.97
N PHE A 3 9.35 -14.72 0.91
CA PHE A 3 8.14 -13.97 0.57
C PHE A 3 7.13 -14.89 -0.12
N PRO A 4 5.83 -14.60 -0.05
CA PRO A 4 4.80 -15.46 -0.62
C PRO A 4 4.84 -15.43 -2.15
N LYS A 5 5.43 -16.45 -2.77
CA LYS A 5 5.60 -16.54 -4.23
C LYS A 5 4.29 -16.59 -5.03
N LYS A 6 3.19 -17.00 -4.41
CA LYS A 6 1.89 -17.20 -5.07
C LYS A 6 0.91 -16.05 -4.83
N TRP A 7 1.23 -15.09 -3.97
CA TRP A 7 0.30 -14.00 -3.66
C TRP A 7 0.43 -12.89 -4.71
N LYS A 8 -0.62 -12.69 -5.51
CA LYS A 8 -0.67 -11.71 -6.62
C LYS A 8 -1.34 -10.40 -6.24
N ASP A 9 -2.11 -10.42 -5.16
CA ASP A 9 -2.91 -9.28 -4.71
C ASP A 9 -2.12 -8.34 -3.80
N TYR A 10 -0.85 -8.61 -3.54
CA TYR A 10 0.04 -7.66 -2.87
C TYR A 10 1.33 -7.48 -3.64
N GLU A 11 1.77 -6.23 -3.75
CA GLU A 11 3.04 -5.87 -4.36
C GLU A 11 3.59 -4.60 -3.72
N LEU A 12 4.86 -4.63 -3.33
CA LEU A 12 5.62 -3.43 -2.99
C LEU A 12 6.22 -2.88 -4.30
N ILE A 13 5.65 -1.78 -4.80
CA ILE A 13 6.03 -1.18 -6.08
C ILE A 13 7.34 -0.39 -5.95
N ASP A 14 7.40 0.51 -4.98
CA ASP A 14 8.57 1.36 -4.74
C ASP A 14 8.62 1.79 -3.27
N HIS A 15 9.79 2.22 -2.83
CA HIS A 15 9.97 2.80 -1.50
C HIS A 15 11.14 3.78 -1.53
N GLY A 16 10.97 4.92 -0.87
CA GLY A 16 11.94 6.00 -0.89
C GLY A 16 11.36 7.26 -0.26
N ASN A 17 12.25 8.19 0.11
CA ASN A 17 11.91 9.46 0.75
C ASN A 17 10.91 9.29 1.92
N THR A 18 11.19 8.37 2.83
CA THR A 18 10.37 8.02 4.01
C THR A 18 8.97 7.52 3.70
N ARG A 19 8.75 7.01 2.49
CA ARG A 19 7.45 6.53 2.01
C ARG A 19 7.56 5.22 1.27
N LYS A 20 6.42 4.54 1.10
CA LYS A 20 6.30 3.31 0.32
C LYS A 20 5.03 3.33 -0.53
N LEU A 21 5.16 2.77 -1.73
CA LEU A 21 4.10 2.61 -2.70
C LEU A 21 3.73 1.12 -2.78
N GLU A 22 2.52 0.78 -2.36
CA GLU A 22 2.06 -0.60 -2.23
C GLU A 22 0.77 -0.80 -3.02
N ARG A 23 0.67 -1.91 -3.75
CA ARG A 23 -0.58 -2.36 -4.38
C ARG A 23 -1.24 -3.44 -3.54
N PHE A 24 -2.51 -3.23 -3.25
CA PHE A 24 -3.43 -4.16 -2.60
C PHE A 24 -4.57 -4.45 -3.57
N GLY A 25 -4.42 -5.52 -4.36
CA GLY A 25 -5.38 -5.92 -5.38
C GLY A 25 -5.41 -4.88 -6.49
N THR A 26 -6.52 -4.14 -6.58
CA THR A 26 -6.75 -3.05 -7.53
C THR A 26 -6.38 -1.67 -7.00
N VAL A 27 -6.05 -1.55 -5.72
CA VAL A 27 -5.81 -0.28 -5.04
C VAL A 27 -4.32 -0.08 -4.80
N ILE A 28 -3.78 1.06 -5.20
CA ILE A 28 -2.40 1.48 -4.94
C ILE A 28 -2.42 2.56 -3.85
N LEU A 29 -1.60 2.39 -2.81
CA LEU A 29 -1.53 3.27 -1.66
C LEU A 29 -0.11 3.81 -1.48
N ASP A 30 -0.01 5.12 -1.25
CA ASP A 30 1.22 5.77 -0.77
C ASP A 30 1.12 5.92 0.76
N ARG A 31 2.03 5.26 1.50
CA ARG A 31 2.05 5.29 2.97
C ARG A 31 3.39 5.75 3.55
N PRO A 32 3.38 6.38 4.73
CA PRO A 32 4.61 6.68 5.46
C PRO A 32 5.37 5.39 5.80
N GLN A 33 6.68 5.45 5.66
CA GLN A 33 7.62 4.43 6.11
C GLN A 33 8.89 5.14 6.62
N PRO A 34 8.89 5.59 7.89
CA PRO A 34 9.97 6.42 8.45
C PRO A 34 11.37 5.80 8.34
N SER A 35 11.46 4.47 8.34
CA SER A 35 12.72 3.74 8.28
C SER A 35 13.40 3.77 6.90
N VAL A 36 12.74 4.31 5.86
CA VAL A 36 13.27 4.36 4.49
C VAL A 36 13.86 5.74 4.21
N ILE A 37 15.19 5.85 4.24
CA ILE A 37 15.88 7.16 4.08
C ILE A 37 16.49 7.38 2.69
N TRP A 38 16.45 6.37 1.81
CA TRP A 38 17.00 6.48 0.45
C TRP A 38 15.99 7.10 -0.51
N LYS A 39 16.45 7.49 -1.70
CA LYS A 39 15.62 8.12 -2.73
C LYS A 39 14.67 7.11 -3.38
N LYS A 40 13.51 7.60 -3.82
CA LYS A 40 12.57 6.85 -4.66
C LYS A 40 13.27 6.38 -5.93
N SER A 41 12.97 5.16 -6.35
CA SER A 41 13.51 4.61 -7.60
C SER A 41 12.65 4.99 -8.81
N LEU A 42 11.34 5.16 -8.60
CA LEU A 42 10.39 5.58 -9.62
C LEU A 42 10.21 7.10 -9.65
N PRO A 43 9.90 7.67 -10.82
CA PRO A 43 9.56 9.08 -10.94
C PRO A 43 8.25 9.39 -10.20
N ASP A 44 8.07 10.66 -9.81
CA ASP A 44 6.86 11.09 -9.10
C ASP A 44 5.56 10.85 -9.91
N SER A 45 5.64 10.73 -11.24
CA SER A 45 4.50 10.35 -12.08
C SER A 45 3.92 8.98 -11.73
N GLU A 46 4.75 8.02 -11.32
CA GLU A 46 4.27 6.70 -10.87
C GLU A 46 3.65 6.79 -9.47
N TRP A 47 4.23 7.60 -8.59
CA TRP A 47 3.68 7.83 -7.24
C TRP A 47 2.33 8.56 -7.28
N ASN A 48 2.15 9.50 -8.22
CA ASN A 48 0.90 10.22 -8.42
C ASN A 48 -0.26 9.33 -8.90
N LYS A 49 0.03 8.10 -9.36
CA LYS A 49 -1.00 7.10 -9.69
C LYS A 49 -1.61 6.42 -8.46
N ALA A 50 -1.10 6.68 -7.26
CA ALA A 50 -1.70 6.16 -6.03
C ALA A 50 -3.18 6.57 -5.93
N ASN A 51 -4.02 5.61 -5.59
CA ASN A 51 -5.45 5.84 -5.40
C ASN A 51 -5.70 6.69 -4.15
N ALA A 52 -4.89 6.50 -3.10
CA ALA A 52 -4.88 7.36 -1.92
C ALA A 52 -3.50 7.38 -1.25
N SER A 53 -3.21 8.48 -0.56
CA SER A 53 -1.99 8.74 0.18
C SER A 53 -2.32 9.02 1.63
N PHE A 54 -1.59 8.38 2.55
CA PHE A 54 -1.76 8.58 3.99
C PHE A 54 -0.70 9.55 4.53
N TYR A 55 -1.13 10.56 5.28
CA TYR A 55 -0.26 11.57 5.87
C TYR A 55 -0.43 11.57 7.38
N GLU A 56 0.68 11.56 8.11
CA GLU A 56 0.68 11.75 9.56
C GLU A 56 0.67 13.25 9.87
N ASN A 57 -0.32 13.71 10.64
CA ASN A 57 -0.34 15.08 11.16
C ASN A 57 0.43 15.16 12.48
N LYS A 58 0.85 16.37 12.85
CA LYS A 58 1.63 16.67 14.07
C LYS A 58 1.06 16.10 15.38
N ASN A 59 -0.23 15.76 15.40
CA ASN A 59 -0.92 15.20 16.56
C ASN A 59 -0.99 13.65 16.55
N GLN A 60 -0.14 12.96 15.79
CA GLN A 60 -0.14 11.50 15.62
C GLN A 60 -1.46 10.93 15.04
N LYS A 61 -2.33 11.81 14.53
CA LYS A 61 -3.52 11.42 13.76
C LYS A 61 -3.13 11.44 12.30
N GLY A 62 -3.29 10.31 11.62
CA GLY A 62 -3.10 10.26 10.19
C GLY A 62 -4.41 10.47 9.43
N SER A 63 -4.31 10.97 8.20
CA SER A 63 -5.45 11.21 7.33
C SER A 63 -5.15 10.75 5.90
N TRP A 64 -6.17 10.24 5.23
CA TRP A 64 -6.15 9.98 3.79
C TRP A 64 -6.46 11.25 3.00
N ASP A 65 -5.81 11.43 1.86
CA ASP A 65 -6.11 12.53 0.93
C ASP A 65 -7.42 12.32 0.14
N LYS A 66 -7.77 11.06 -0.14
CA LYS A 66 -8.89 10.67 -0.99
C LYS A 66 -9.66 9.51 -0.34
N PRO A 67 -11.00 9.51 -0.41
CA PRO A 67 -11.80 8.38 0.04
C PRO A 67 -11.66 7.20 -0.94
N LEU A 68 -11.69 5.99 -0.40
CA LEU A 68 -11.72 4.74 -1.16
C LEU A 68 -12.95 3.92 -0.78
N THR A 69 -13.53 3.26 -1.77
CA THR A 69 -14.52 2.21 -1.55
C THR A 69 -13.84 0.96 -1.03
N ASP A 70 -14.52 0.21 -0.17
CA ASP A 70 -14.04 -1.10 0.29
C ASP A 70 -13.59 -1.98 -0.89
N TRP A 71 -12.49 -2.71 -0.71
CA TRP A 71 -11.94 -3.62 -1.71
C TRP A 71 -11.59 -4.98 -1.09
N GLN A 72 -11.28 -5.96 -1.94
CA GLN A 72 -10.98 -7.32 -1.50
C GLN A 72 -9.62 -7.76 -1.99
N LEU A 73 -8.95 -8.57 -1.16
CA LEU A 73 -7.75 -9.33 -1.51
C LEU A 73 -8.01 -10.80 -1.32
N SER A 74 -7.36 -11.62 -2.14
CA SER A 74 -7.35 -13.07 -2.02
C SER A 74 -5.91 -13.53 -1.76
N TYR A 75 -5.76 -14.40 -0.77
CA TYR A 75 -4.48 -15.02 -0.43
C TYR A 75 -4.60 -16.54 -0.60
N PRO A 76 -3.76 -17.17 -1.44
CA PRO A 76 -3.81 -18.61 -1.63
C PRO A 76 -3.31 -19.36 -0.39
N PHE A 77 -4.08 -20.34 0.09
CA PHE A 77 -3.78 -21.13 1.28
C PHE A 77 -4.15 -22.61 1.07
N GLY A 78 -3.16 -23.43 0.73
CA GLY A 78 -3.39 -24.83 0.33
C GLY A 78 -4.24 -24.89 -0.95
N ASP A 79 -5.32 -25.68 -0.90
CA ASP A 79 -6.32 -25.79 -1.98
C ASP A 79 -7.47 -24.77 -1.85
N SER A 80 -7.36 -23.85 -0.88
CA SER A 80 -8.35 -22.82 -0.57
C SER A 80 -7.77 -21.42 -0.72
N GLU A 81 -8.62 -20.41 -0.56
CA GLU A 81 -8.22 -18.99 -0.49
C GLU A 81 -8.77 -18.32 0.76
N ILE A 82 -7.98 -17.41 1.33
CA ILE A 82 -8.43 -16.49 2.38
C ILE A 82 -8.77 -15.16 1.72
N LYS A 83 -10.01 -14.69 1.92
CA LYS A 83 -10.46 -13.38 1.42
C LYS A 83 -10.40 -12.35 2.52
N PHE A 84 -9.74 -11.23 2.24
CA PHE A 84 -9.70 -10.05 3.10
C PHE A 84 -10.61 -8.99 2.51
N LYS A 85 -11.52 -8.45 3.32
CA LYS A 85 -12.22 -7.21 2.99
C LYS A 85 -11.48 -6.06 3.65
N LEU A 86 -11.05 -5.10 2.85
CA LEU A 86 -10.30 -3.93 3.28
C LEU A 86 -11.16 -2.68 3.14
N SER A 87 -10.97 -1.75 4.06
CA SER A 87 -11.58 -0.42 4.06
C SER A 87 -10.55 0.58 4.57
N GLN A 88 -10.74 1.86 4.27
CA GLN A 88 -9.94 2.90 4.91
C GLN A 88 -10.30 2.97 6.40
N GLY A 89 -9.27 2.93 7.25
CA GLY A 89 -9.42 3.28 8.66
C GLY A 89 -9.65 4.79 8.81
N SER A 90 -10.63 5.14 9.63
CA SER A 90 -11.00 6.49 10.05
C SER A 90 -10.09 7.04 11.15
#